data_AF-A0A6N6JDL8-F1
#
_entry.id   AF-A0A6N6JDL8-F1
#
_cell.length_a   1.000
_cell.length_b   1.000
_cell.length_c   1.000
_cell.angle_alpha   90.00
_cell.angle_beta   90.00
_cell.angle_gamma   90.00
#
_symmetry.space_group_name_H-M   'P 1'
#
loop_
_entity.id
_entity.type
_entity.pdbx_description
1 polymer ?
#
loop_
_entity_poly.entity_id
_entity_poly.type
_entity_poly.pdbx_seq_one_letter_code
_entity_poly.pdbx_strand_id
1 'polypeptide(L)'
;MNTQTKPPRRAGGRAARHALRAAPLTEDKRPIRPGQRGGRYTPLTETEVARIHEAALTALETIGLADAPESGVETMTAAGAALGADGRLRFPRALVEDMLAVAAREVTLCGRDPRHDLELTDTRVYFGTAGAAVHMVEIEDRSYRDTTVQDLYDAARIVDRLDNIHFLQRPVVCRDISDNYEMDLNTVYAACRGTTKHIGTSFTDPEYVPGAFDLLHTIAGGEAAWRARPFVSNSNCFVVPPMKFATESCKVMEACIAGGMPVLLLSAGQAGATAPAPIAGAIVQAVAECLAGVVYVNAISPGYPAVFGTWPFVSDLRTGAMSGGSGEQALLTAGCAQMHRFYGLPGGAAAGIADAKLPDMQAGWEQMCSNVLAGVSGLNMVYEAAGMHASLLGFCLESLILGDDLLGQANRCVRGIEVNDDTLSLEVMRTACLGQNGVPGTGHYLGSDQTLRLMETDYVYPALADRTSPKEWMENERPDLLKNATRRKLEILASDSLAAFAPDLDQKIRAAFPIHLP
;
A
#
# COMPACT_ATOMS: atom_id res chain seq x y z
N MET A 1 2.03 -70.25 -28.67
CA MET A 1 1.47 -69.64 -27.43
C MET A 1 1.87 -68.17 -27.43
N ASN A 2 0.88 -67.28 -27.40
CA ASN A 2 0.97 -65.85 -27.65
C ASN A 2 1.84 -65.08 -26.64
N THR A 3 2.82 -64.32 -27.14
CA THR A 3 3.45 -63.20 -26.42
C THR A 3 2.67 -61.92 -26.70
N GLN A 4 1.76 -61.54 -25.79
CA GLN A 4 1.11 -60.23 -25.82
C GLN A 4 2.06 -59.16 -25.27
N THR A 5 2.54 -58.27 -26.15
CA THR A 5 3.20 -57.02 -25.79
C THR A 5 2.20 -56.07 -25.12
N LYS A 6 2.46 -55.69 -23.86
CA LYS A 6 1.74 -54.60 -23.17
C LYS A 6 2.00 -53.26 -23.88
N PRO A 7 0.98 -52.40 -24.08
CA PRO A 7 1.19 -51.08 -24.66
C PRO A 7 1.94 -50.16 -23.67
N PRO A 8 2.74 -49.20 -24.16
CA PRO A 8 3.50 -48.29 -23.31
C PRO A 8 2.55 -47.38 -22.51
N ARG A 9 2.77 -47.30 -21.18
CA ARG A 9 2.08 -46.35 -20.28
C ARG A 9 2.32 -44.92 -20.80
N ARG A 10 1.22 -44.22 -21.12
CA ARG A 10 1.21 -42.80 -21.51
C ARG A 10 1.85 -41.92 -20.42
N ALA A 11 3.15 -41.63 -20.55
CA ALA A 11 3.89 -40.69 -19.71
C ALA A 11 3.51 -39.22 -19.97
N GLY A 12 2.84 -38.92 -21.10
CA GLY A 12 2.48 -37.56 -21.50
C GLY A 12 1.39 -36.88 -20.65
N GLY A 13 0.56 -37.63 -19.92
CA GLY A 13 -0.56 -37.04 -19.16
C GLY A 13 -0.12 -36.26 -17.91
N ARG A 14 1.02 -36.59 -17.31
CA ARG A 14 1.57 -35.84 -16.16
C ARG A 14 2.21 -34.53 -16.64
N ALA A 15 3.04 -34.59 -17.68
CA ALA A 15 3.64 -33.41 -18.30
C ALA A 15 2.60 -32.44 -18.87
N ALA A 16 1.56 -32.94 -19.55
CA ALA A 16 0.47 -32.11 -20.06
C ALA A 16 -0.36 -31.46 -18.94
N ARG A 17 -0.60 -32.17 -17.83
CA ARG A 17 -1.26 -31.59 -16.63
C ARG A 17 -0.38 -30.60 -15.89
N HIS A 18 0.94 -30.80 -15.84
CA HIS A 18 1.88 -29.80 -15.32
C HIS A 18 1.91 -28.55 -16.20
N ALA A 19 1.91 -28.71 -17.54
CA ALA A 19 1.88 -27.59 -18.47
C ALA A 19 0.56 -26.80 -18.44
N LEU A 20 -0.58 -27.49 -18.36
CA LEU A 20 -1.90 -26.87 -18.19
C LEU A 20 -2.04 -26.12 -16.86
N ARG A 21 -1.37 -26.59 -15.80
CA ARG A 21 -1.31 -25.93 -14.48
C ARG A 21 -0.30 -24.80 -14.40
N ALA A 22 0.66 -24.76 -15.31
CA ALA A 22 1.65 -23.69 -15.41
C ALA A 22 1.14 -22.50 -16.24
N ALA A 23 0.00 -22.65 -16.93
CA ALA A 23 -0.67 -21.53 -17.58
C ALA A 23 -1.25 -20.57 -16.51
N PRO A 24 -1.08 -19.24 -16.66
CA PRO A 24 -1.65 -18.29 -15.73
C PRO A 24 -3.17 -18.47 -15.62
N LEU A 25 -3.69 -18.52 -14.40
CA LEU A 25 -5.12 -18.49 -14.16
C LEU A 25 -5.68 -17.14 -14.64
N THR A 26 -6.91 -17.17 -15.14
CA THR A 26 -7.66 -15.93 -15.36
C THR A 26 -7.87 -15.23 -14.03
N GLU A 27 -7.90 -13.89 -14.03
CA GLU A 27 -7.90 -13.07 -12.81
C GLU A 27 -9.06 -13.41 -11.85
N ASP A 28 -10.23 -13.74 -12.40
CA ASP A 28 -11.43 -14.17 -11.67
C ASP A 28 -11.26 -15.49 -10.89
N LYS A 29 -10.33 -16.34 -11.33
CA LYS A 29 -10.03 -17.64 -10.71
C LYS A 29 -8.90 -17.59 -9.70
N ARG A 30 -8.16 -16.48 -9.61
CA ARG A 30 -7.05 -16.36 -8.68
C ARG A 30 -7.55 -16.43 -7.23
N PRO A 31 -6.81 -17.11 -6.35
CA PRO A 31 -7.21 -17.24 -4.95
C PRO A 31 -7.22 -15.90 -4.20
N ILE A 32 -6.44 -14.94 -4.68
CA ILE A 32 -6.33 -13.58 -4.15
C ILE A 32 -6.21 -12.60 -5.33
N ARG A 33 -6.61 -11.35 -5.08
CA ARG A 33 -6.61 -10.26 -6.08
C ARG A 33 -6.55 -8.90 -5.37
N PRO A 34 -6.18 -7.82 -6.05
CA PRO A 34 -6.28 -6.47 -5.50
C PRO A 34 -7.69 -6.14 -5.02
N GLY A 35 -7.81 -5.37 -3.94
CA GLY A 35 -9.11 -4.90 -3.44
C GLY A 35 -9.95 -5.99 -2.77
N GLN A 36 -9.33 -6.98 -2.11
CA GLN A 36 -10.05 -7.90 -1.23
C GLN A 36 -10.78 -7.12 -0.14
N ARG A 37 -11.97 -7.59 0.25
CA ARG A 37 -12.79 -6.92 1.26
C ARG A 37 -12.39 -7.38 2.67
N GLY A 38 -11.81 -6.46 3.44
CA GLY A 38 -11.52 -6.62 4.85
C GLY A 38 -12.69 -6.19 5.75
N GLY A 39 -12.37 -5.65 6.93
CA GLY A 39 -13.32 -5.05 7.87
C GLY A 39 -13.93 -6.03 8.87
N ARG A 40 -13.47 -7.28 8.93
CA ARG A 40 -13.96 -8.30 9.86
C ARG A 40 -13.32 -8.18 11.25
N TYR A 41 -12.16 -7.54 11.34
CA TYR A 41 -11.48 -7.28 12.61
C TYR A 41 -11.68 -5.83 13.05
N THR A 42 -12.29 -5.66 14.22
CA THR A 42 -12.57 -4.35 14.85
C THR A 42 -11.94 -4.32 16.25
N PRO A 43 -10.78 -3.67 16.43
CA PRO A 43 -10.12 -3.61 17.74
C PRO A 43 -10.87 -2.72 18.76
N LEU A 44 -11.79 -1.88 18.29
CA LEU A 44 -12.58 -0.97 19.12
C LEU A 44 -14.06 -1.38 19.09
N THR A 45 -14.75 -1.22 20.21
CA THR A 45 -16.22 -1.29 20.26
C THR A 45 -16.85 -0.04 19.65
N GLU A 46 -18.14 -0.10 19.29
CA GLU A 46 -18.88 1.07 18.76
C GLU A 46 -18.85 2.26 19.73
N THR A 47 -18.99 2.01 21.03
CA THR A 47 -18.89 3.04 22.07
C THR A 47 -17.50 3.69 22.11
N GLU A 48 -16.43 2.91 21.92
CA GLU A 48 -15.06 3.45 21.90
C GLU A 48 -14.80 4.28 20.64
N VAL A 49 -15.30 3.85 19.48
CA VAL A 49 -15.27 4.64 18.24
C VAL A 49 -15.97 5.98 18.42
N ALA A 50 -17.19 5.98 18.98
CA ALA A 50 -17.92 7.21 19.26
C ALA A 50 -17.16 8.13 20.23
N ARG A 51 -16.52 7.58 21.26
CA ARG A 51 -15.68 8.36 22.19
C ARG A 51 -14.45 8.97 21.52
N ILE A 52 -13.82 8.26 20.60
CA ILE A 52 -12.68 8.79 19.82
C ILE A 52 -13.15 9.93 18.92
N HIS A 53 -14.27 9.75 18.21
CA HIS A 53 -14.88 10.79 17.38
C HIS A 53 -15.18 12.06 18.20
N GLU A 54 -15.89 11.92 19.32
CA GLU A 54 -16.23 13.04 20.21
C GLU A 54 -14.99 13.74 20.76
N ALA A 55 -13.95 12.99 21.12
CA ALA A 55 -12.68 13.56 21.57
C ALA A 55 -11.96 14.32 20.45
N ALA A 56 -11.98 13.82 19.22
CA ALA A 56 -11.39 14.49 18.07
C ALA A 56 -12.11 15.81 17.74
N LEU A 57 -13.45 15.80 17.75
CA LEU A 57 -14.26 17.01 17.61
C LEU A 57 -13.98 18.03 18.71
N THR A 58 -13.88 17.57 19.97
CA THR A 58 -13.54 18.42 21.10
C THR A 58 -12.15 19.04 20.94
N ALA A 59 -11.17 18.27 20.48
CA ALA A 59 -9.82 18.78 20.22
C ALA A 59 -9.83 19.85 19.12
N LEU A 60 -10.56 19.65 18.04
CA LEU A 60 -10.69 20.64 16.97
C LEU A 60 -11.40 21.93 17.41
N GLU A 61 -12.45 21.81 18.21
CA GLU A 61 -13.26 22.93 18.70
C GLU A 61 -12.51 23.76 19.76
N THR A 62 -11.78 23.11 20.67
CA THR A 62 -11.19 23.78 21.84
C THR A 62 -9.70 24.08 21.69
N ILE A 63 -8.95 23.20 21.03
CA ILE A 63 -7.50 23.32 20.82
C ILE A 63 -7.23 23.91 19.43
N GLY A 64 -7.85 23.36 18.37
CA GLY A 64 -7.63 23.80 17.00
C GLY A 64 -6.20 23.55 16.49
N LEU A 65 -5.86 24.11 15.33
CA LEU A 65 -4.54 23.99 14.70
C LEU A 65 -3.91 25.37 14.48
N ALA A 66 -2.58 25.47 14.62
CA ALA A 66 -1.83 26.71 14.32
C ALA A 66 -1.14 26.64 12.95
N ASP A 67 -0.53 27.75 12.54
CA ASP A 67 0.43 27.83 11.43
C ASP A 67 -0.15 27.53 10.03
N ALA A 68 -1.47 27.65 9.86
CA ALA A 68 -2.11 27.61 8.54
C ALA A 68 -1.56 28.74 7.64
N PRO A 69 -1.35 28.51 6.33
CA PRO A 69 -1.03 29.60 5.41
C PRO A 69 -2.19 30.61 5.36
N GLU A 70 -1.89 31.84 4.98
CA GLU A 70 -2.89 32.92 4.87
C GLU A 70 -4.06 32.52 3.96
N SER A 71 -3.78 31.91 2.81
CA SER A 71 -4.79 31.34 1.90
C SER A 71 -5.69 30.31 2.59
N GLY A 72 -5.11 29.44 3.42
CA GLY A 72 -5.84 28.46 4.20
C GLY A 72 -6.69 29.06 5.29
N VAL A 73 -6.19 30.09 6.00
CA VAL A 73 -6.95 30.84 7.00
C VAL A 73 -8.17 31.48 6.34
N GLU A 74 -7.99 32.21 5.25
CA GLU A 74 -9.08 32.86 4.51
C GLU A 74 -10.12 31.84 4.06
N THR A 75 -9.67 30.75 3.43
CA THR A 75 -10.54 29.70 2.89
C THR A 75 -11.35 28.99 3.98
N MET A 76 -10.68 28.55 5.06
CA MET A 76 -11.35 27.81 6.14
C MET A 76 -12.23 28.72 6.99
N THR A 77 -11.85 29.98 7.22
CA THR A 77 -12.70 30.92 7.97
C THR A 77 -13.93 31.34 7.18
N ALA A 78 -13.82 31.50 5.86
CA ALA A 78 -14.97 31.70 4.98
C ALA A 78 -15.95 30.52 5.02
N ALA A 79 -15.45 29.30 5.22
CA ALA A 79 -16.27 28.10 5.40
C ALA A 79 -16.90 27.98 6.80
N GLY A 80 -16.39 28.70 7.81
CA GLY A 80 -16.95 28.73 9.17
C GLY A 80 -15.96 28.38 10.30
N ALA A 81 -14.68 28.15 10.00
CA ALA A 81 -13.65 28.00 11.03
C ALA A 81 -13.42 29.35 11.75
N ALA A 82 -12.97 29.30 12.99
CA ALA A 82 -12.73 30.50 13.80
C ALA A 82 -11.24 30.68 14.07
N LEU A 83 -10.65 31.78 13.59
CA LEU A 83 -9.29 32.16 13.97
C LEU A 83 -9.31 32.82 15.36
N GLY A 84 -8.69 32.15 16.33
CA GLY A 84 -8.55 32.67 17.69
C GLY A 84 -7.47 33.76 17.80
N ALA A 85 -7.57 34.57 18.85
CA ALA A 85 -6.56 35.58 19.18
C ALA A 85 -5.17 34.98 19.50
N ASP A 86 -5.12 33.68 19.80
CA ASP A 86 -3.91 32.88 20.00
C ASP A 86 -3.31 32.34 18.69
N GLY A 87 -3.85 32.76 17.53
CA GLY A 87 -3.38 32.35 16.20
C GLY A 87 -3.77 30.93 15.81
N ARG A 88 -4.69 30.28 16.53
CA ARG A 88 -5.16 28.92 16.24
C ARG A 88 -6.52 28.95 15.56
N LEU A 89 -6.65 28.22 14.45
CA LEU A 89 -7.92 27.90 13.81
C LEU A 89 -8.65 26.81 14.60
N ARG A 90 -9.85 27.12 15.07
CA ARG A 90 -10.76 26.19 15.73
C ARG A 90 -11.92 25.86 14.79
N PHE A 91 -12.36 24.62 14.84
CA PHE A 91 -13.37 24.10 13.93
C PHE A 91 -14.63 23.73 14.73
N PRO A 92 -15.73 24.49 14.57
CA PRO A 92 -17.01 24.12 15.18
C PRO A 92 -17.45 22.72 14.73
N ARG A 93 -18.12 21.97 15.60
CA ARG A 93 -18.58 20.60 15.29
C ARG A 93 -19.44 20.53 14.03
N ALA A 94 -20.41 21.46 13.93
CA ALA A 94 -21.28 21.58 12.78
C ALA A 94 -20.49 21.77 11.47
N LEU A 95 -19.42 22.56 11.48
CA LEU A 95 -18.55 22.72 10.30
C LEU A 95 -17.90 21.41 9.89
N VAL A 96 -17.37 20.66 10.86
CA VAL A 96 -16.74 19.37 10.58
C VAL A 96 -17.76 18.38 10.01
N GLU A 97 -18.97 18.33 10.57
CA GLU A 97 -20.07 17.50 10.10
C GLU A 97 -20.52 17.89 8.68
N ASP A 98 -20.67 19.18 8.39
CA ASP A 98 -21.04 19.69 7.06
C ASP A 98 -19.98 19.32 6.01
N MET A 99 -18.69 19.44 6.36
CA MET A 99 -17.58 19.09 5.45
C MET A 99 -17.45 17.58 5.25
N LEU A 100 -17.75 16.77 6.27
CA LEU A 100 -17.86 15.31 6.15
C LEU A 100 -19.04 14.89 5.26
N ALA A 101 -20.13 15.65 5.23
CA ALA A 101 -21.29 15.35 4.40
C ALA A 101 -21.00 15.51 2.90
N VAL A 102 -20.17 16.47 2.52
CA VAL A 102 -19.79 16.73 1.11
C VAL A 102 -18.52 16.00 0.67
N ALA A 103 -17.74 15.43 1.59
CA ALA A 103 -16.49 14.76 1.28
C ALA A 103 -16.67 13.54 0.33
N ALA A 104 -15.69 13.31 -0.54
CA ALA A 104 -15.68 12.16 -1.44
C ALA A 104 -15.58 10.84 -0.67
N ARG A 105 -16.57 9.97 -0.83
CA ARG A 105 -16.63 8.64 -0.17
C ARG A 105 -16.13 7.50 -1.05
N GLU A 106 -16.20 7.70 -2.36
CA GLU A 106 -15.76 6.73 -3.36
C GLU A 106 -14.73 7.41 -4.24
N VAL A 107 -13.47 7.01 -4.08
CA VAL A 107 -12.35 7.56 -4.85
C VAL A 107 -11.73 6.44 -5.68
N THR A 108 -11.53 6.69 -6.97
CA THR A 108 -10.72 5.82 -7.81
C THR A 108 -9.36 6.47 -8.01
N LEU A 109 -8.30 5.77 -7.60
CA LEU A 109 -6.94 6.17 -7.90
C LEU A 109 -6.48 5.45 -9.16
N CYS A 110 -6.23 6.19 -10.24
CA CYS A 110 -5.95 5.58 -11.54
C CYS A 110 -4.51 5.06 -11.65
N GLY A 111 -4.31 3.95 -12.33
CA GLY A 111 -3.01 3.61 -12.91
C GLY A 111 -2.82 4.30 -14.26
N ARG A 112 -1.58 4.31 -14.77
CA ARG A 112 -1.33 4.60 -16.20
C ARG A 112 -2.01 3.55 -17.08
N ASP A 113 -2.11 2.32 -16.59
CA ASP A 113 -2.95 1.26 -17.16
C ASP A 113 -4.22 1.10 -16.29
N PRO A 114 -5.43 1.19 -16.87
CA PRO A 114 -6.70 1.01 -16.14
C PRO A 114 -6.83 -0.31 -15.36
N ARG A 115 -6.08 -1.35 -15.71
CA ARG A 115 -6.04 -2.63 -14.97
C ARG A 115 -5.47 -2.48 -13.56
N HIS A 116 -4.81 -1.35 -13.27
CA HIS A 116 -4.24 -1.03 -11.97
C HIS A 116 -4.99 0.09 -11.25
N ASP A 117 -6.19 0.45 -11.70
CA ASP A 117 -7.06 1.39 -10.97
C ASP A 117 -7.44 0.80 -9.60
N LEU A 118 -7.34 1.62 -8.55
CA LEU A 118 -7.68 1.24 -7.18
C LEU A 118 -9.03 1.86 -6.81
N GLU A 119 -10.02 1.01 -6.57
CA GLU A 119 -11.34 1.44 -6.11
C GLU A 119 -11.34 1.57 -4.58
N LEU A 120 -11.11 2.78 -4.07
CA LEU A 120 -11.14 3.06 -2.64
C LEU A 120 -12.60 3.21 -2.19
N THR A 121 -13.29 2.07 -2.10
CA THR A 121 -14.69 1.97 -1.67
C THR A 121 -14.83 0.93 -0.57
N ASP A 122 -15.69 1.24 0.42
CA ASP A 122 -15.99 0.35 1.54
C ASP A 122 -14.71 -0.20 2.20
N THR A 123 -14.52 -1.52 2.26
CA THR A 123 -13.37 -2.17 2.90
C THR A 123 -12.42 -2.83 1.92
N ARG A 124 -12.40 -2.39 0.65
CA ARG A 124 -11.44 -2.89 -0.35
C ARG A 124 -10.02 -2.50 0.03
N VAL A 125 -9.15 -3.49 0.20
CA VAL A 125 -7.76 -3.33 0.68
C VAL A 125 -6.77 -3.39 -0.47
N TYR A 126 -5.84 -2.45 -0.48
CA TYR A 126 -4.71 -2.42 -1.39
C TYR A 126 -3.41 -2.22 -0.62
N PHE A 127 -2.39 -3.03 -0.93
CA PHE A 127 -1.06 -2.94 -0.35
C PHE A 127 -0.12 -2.23 -1.31
N GLY A 128 0.74 -1.36 -0.79
CA GLY A 128 1.73 -0.66 -1.61
C GLY A 128 3.00 -0.37 -0.83
N THR A 129 3.99 0.16 -1.55
CA THR A 129 5.18 0.72 -0.90
C THR A 129 4.83 2.02 -0.18
N ALA A 130 5.82 2.67 0.45
CA ALA A 130 5.85 4.06 0.91
C ALA A 130 7.16 4.27 1.71
N GLY A 131 7.24 5.31 2.55
CA GLY A 131 8.29 5.48 3.56
C GLY A 131 9.40 6.47 3.22
N ALA A 132 9.67 6.73 1.92
CA ALA A 132 10.70 7.67 1.46
C ALA A 132 12.06 7.50 2.19
N ALA A 133 12.54 6.26 2.28
CA ALA A 133 13.82 5.95 2.92
C ALA A 133 14.98 6.69 2.24
N VAL A 134 16.00 6.96 3.04
CA VAL A 134 17.20 7.70 2.63
C VAL A 134 18.42 6.79 2.42
N HIS A 135 18.27 5.49 2.69
CA HIS A 135 19.29 4.49 2.45
C HIS A 135 18.73 3.22 1.80
N MET A 136 19.54 2.61 0.93
CA MET A 136 19.35 1.25 0.47
C MET A 136 20.04 0.28 1.43
N VAL A 137 19.37 -0.84 1.70
CA VAL A 137 19.93 -1.97 2.44
C VAL A 137 20.68 -2.87 1.45
N GLU A 138 21.98 -3.02 1.65
CA GLU A 138 22.81 -3.92 0.86
C GLU A 138 22.97 -5.25 1.59
N ILE A 139 22.39 -6.31 1.02
CA ILE A 139 22.32 -7.64 1.67
C ILE A 139 23.68 -8.34 1.69
N GLU A 140 24.46 -8.21 0.61
CA GLU A 140 25.70 -8.96 0.43
C GLU A 140 26.75 -8.59 1.49
N ASP A 141 26.92 -7.29 1.73
CA ASP A 141 27.88 -6.76 2.71
C ASP A 141 27.24 -6.32 4.04
N ARG A 142 25.90 -6.38 4.12
CA ARG A 142 25.09 -5.99 5.29
C ARG A 142 25.28 -4.52 5.66
N SER A 143 25.40 -3.67 4.65
CA SER A 143 25.63 -2.23 4.80
C SER A 143 24.44 -1.38 4.35
N TYR A 144 24.60 -0.07 4.47
CA TYR A 144 23.65 0.95 4.05
C TYR A 144 24.37 1.96 3.17
N ARG A 145 23.74 2.34 2.06
CA ARG A 145 24.22 3.43 1.19
C ARG A 145 23.09 4.39 0.88
N ASP A 146 23.44 5.61 0.47
CA ASP A 146 22.45 6.58 0.02
C ASP A 146 21.65 6.05 -1.18
N THR A 147 20.37 6.41 -1.21
CA THR A 147 19.42 6.10 -2.27
C THR A 147 19.61 7.00 -3.48
N THR A 148 19.35 6.46 -4.68
CA THR A 148 19.51 7.15 -5.96
C THR A 148 18.24 7.16 -6.79
N VAL A 149 18.18 7.97 -7.85
CA VAL A 149 17.08 7.91 -8.83
C VAL A 149 16.97 6.54 -9.52
N GLN A 150 18.11 5.87 -9.71
CA GLN A 150 18.15 4.51 -10.25
C GLN A 150 17.48 3.51 -9.29
N ASP A 151 17.68 3.64 -7.98
CA ASP A 151 17.02 2.79 -6.98
C ASP A 151 15.51 2.98 -6.98
N LEU A 152 15.02 4.22 -7.11
CA LEU A 152 13.59 4.50 -7.25
C LEU A 152 13.01 3.86 -8.50
N TYR A 153 13.71 3.99 -9.64
CA TYR A 153 13.30 3.38 -10.90
C TYR A 153 13.27 1.84 -10.81
N ASP A 154 14.28 1.23 -10.20
CA ASP A 154 14.37 -0.22 -10.03
C ASP A 154 13.32 -0.75 -9.05
N ALA A 155 13.02 -0.02 -7.98
CA ALA A 155 11.89 -0.32 -7.10
C ALA A 155 10.56 -0.30 -7.87
N ALA A 156 10.33 0.73 -8.68
CA ALA A 156 9.13 0.85 -9.51
C ALA A 156 8.99 -0.31 -10.50
N ARG A 157 10.09 -0.70 -11.17
CA ARG A 157 10.11 -1.86 -12.09
C ARG A 157 9.82 -3.18 -11.40
N ILE A 158 10.38 -3.38 -10.20
CA ILE A 158 10.11 -4.57 -9.41
C ILE A 158 8.64 -4.58 -9.02
N VAL A 159 8.12 -3.48 -8.46
CA VAL A 159 6.71 -3.37 -8.07
C VAL A 159 5.78 -3.65 -9.26
N ASP A 160 6.09 -3.16 -10.46
CA ASP A 160 5.29 -3.43 -11.68
C ASP A 160 5.14 -4.93 -12.00
N ARG A 161 6.14 -5.75 -11.62
CA ARG A 161 6.16 -7.20 -11.85
C ARG A 161 5.48 -8.03 -10.76
N LEU A 162 5.19 -7.44 -9.61
CA LEU A 162 4.66 -8.15 -8.43
C LEU A 162 3.14 -8.06 -8.39
N ASP A 163 2.46 -9.13 -8.00
CA ASP A 163 1.00 -9.20 -8.05
C ASP A 163 0.34 -8.62 -6.80
N ASN A 164 1.00 -8.74 -5.64
CA ASN A 164 0.42 -8.43 -4.34
C ASN A 164 0.84 -7.05 -3.79
N ILE A 165 1.64 -6.30 -4.56
CA ILE A 165 1.93 -4.89 -4.33
C ILE A 165 1.18 -4.09 -5.40
N HIS A 166 0.08 -3.45 -5.03
CA HIS A 166 -0.90 -2.91 -5.97
C HIS A 166 -0.63 -1.46 -6.41
N PHE A 167 0.16 -0.69 -5.65
CA PHE A 167 0.54 0.68 -5.99
C PHE A 167 1.96 1.02 -5.54
N LEU A 168 2.54 2.07 -6.12
CA LEU A 168 3.87 2.58 -5.80
C LEU A 168 3.75 3.97 -5.16
N GLN A 169 3.70 4.03 -3.84
CA GLN A 169 4.02 5.28 -3.12
C GLN A 169 5.54 5.39 -3.04
N ARG A 170 6.11 6.55 -3.38
CA ARG A 170 7.57 6.80 -3.41
C ARG A 170 8.30 6.13 -2.22
N PRO A 171 9.05 5.04 -2.45
CA PRO A 171 9.71 4.32 -1.37
C PRO A 171 11.02 4.95 -0.94
N VAL A 172 11.70 5.70 -1.81
CA VAL A 172 13.02 6.27 -1.51
C VAL A 172 13.14 7.72 -2.00
N VAL A 173 13.99 8.49 -1.34
CA VAL A 173 14.39 9.84 -1.79
C VAL A 173 15.58 9.71 -2.75
N CYS A 174 15.60 10.46 -3.86
CA CYS A 174 16.70 10.41 -4.82
C CYS A 174 17.86 11.31 -4.35
N ARG A 175 18.73 10.81 -3.45
CA ARG A 175 19.75 11.62 -2.77
C ARG A 175 20.99 11.90 -3.61
N ASP A 176 21.09 11.31 -4.80
CA ASP A 176 22.07 11.61 -5.83
C ASP A 176 21.80 12.93 -6.57
N ILE A 177 20.61 13.52 -6.40
CA ILE A 177 20.22 14.79 -7.01
C ILE A 177 20.11 15.86 -5.90
N SER A 178 20.99 16.85 -5.93
CA SER A 178 21.04 17.88 -4.88
C SER A 178 20.05 19.02 -5.06
N ASP A 179 19.60 19.27 -6.29
CA ASP A 179 18.59 20.28 -6.58
C ASP A 179 17.20 19.68 -6.34
N ASN A 180 16.42 20.27 -5.43
CA ASN A 180 15.13 19.71 -5.02
C ASN A 180 14.07 19.76 -6.13
N TYR A 181 14.13 20.76 -7.03
CA TYR A 181 13.21 20.84 -8.16
C TYR A 181 13.52 19.71 -9.16
N GLU A 182 14.78 19.52 -9.50
CA GLU A 182 15.21 18.42 -10.36
C GLU A 182 14.91 17.06 -9.70
N MET A 183 15.11 16.91 -8.38
CA MET A 183 14.79 15.69 -7.63
C MET A 183 13.30 15.35 -7.73
N ASP A 184 12.41 16.33 -7.58
CA ASP A 184 10.96 16.12 -7.68
C ASP A 184 10.55 15.71 -9.11
N LEU A 185 11.10 16.36 -10.14
CA LEU A 185 10.87 15.98 -11.54
C LEU A 185 11.37 14.56 -11.84
N ASN A 186 12.56 14.21 -11.37
CA ASN A 186 13.16 12.89 -11.58
C ASN A 186 12.44 11.81 -10.79
N THR A 187 11.90 12.14 -9.62
CA THR A 187 11.01 11.25 -8.86
C THR A 187 9.79 10.89 -9.69
N VAL A 188 9.09 11.88 -10.24
CA VAL A 188 7.91 11.67 -11.11
C VAL A 188 8.30 10.84 -12.33
N TYR A 189 9.37 11.23 -13.02
CA TYR A 189 9.83 10.55 -14.23
C TYR A 189 10.21 9.09 -13.97
N ALA A 190 11.04 8.82 -12.97
CA ALA A 190 11.52 7.48 -12.63
C ALA A 190 10.35 6.57 -12.21
N ALA A 191 9.46 7.05 -11.35
CA ALA A 191 8.28 6.28 -10.93
C ALA A 191 7.37 5.99 -12.13
N CYS A 192 7.03 7.01 -12.94
CA CYS A 192 6.16 6.85 -14.09
C CYS A 192 6.77 5.94 -15.14
N ARG A 193 8.07 6.01 -15.41
CA ARG A 193 8.76 5.12 -16.38
C ARG A 193 8.90 3.68 -15.86
N GLY A 194 8.91 3.51 -14.54
CA GLY A 194 9.16 2.24 -13.87
C GLY A 194 7.91 1.38 -13.65
N THR A 195 6.73 1.99 -13.48
CA THR A 195 5.48 1.23 -13.30
C THR A 195 4.29 1.85 -14.03
N THR A 196 3.33 1.00 -14.39
CA THR A 196 2.01 1.39 -14.89
C THR A 196 0.94 1.49 -13.80
N LYS A 197 1.26 1.09 -12.56
CA LYS A 197 0.37 1.16 -11.39
C LYS A 197 0.15 2.60 -10.92
N HIS A 198 -0.81 2.81 -10.03
CA HIS A 198 -0.99 4.11 -9.39
C HIS A 198 0.28 4.51 -8.63
N ILE A 199 0.66 5.79 -8.73
CA ILE A 199 1.84 6.34 -8.08
C ILE A 199 1.41 7.38 -7.06
N GLY A 200 2.07 7.44 -5.91
CA GLY A 200 1.99 8.62 -5.06
C GLY A 200 3.37 9.17 -4.73
N THR A 201 3.46 10.49 -4.73
CA THR A 201 4.70 11.24 -4.46
C THR A 201 4.38 12.53 -3.71
N SER A 202 5.38 13.17 -3.14
CA SER A 202 5.27 14.52 -2.59
C SER A 202 6.09 15.50 -3.43
N PHE A 203 5.78 16.79 -3.30
CA PHE A 203 6.60 17.88 -3.84
C PHE A 203 7.17 18.70 -2.69
N THR A 204 8.38 19.21 -2.89
CA THR A 204 9.15 19.89 -1.87
C THR A 204 8.67 21.32 -1.65
N ASP A 205 8.30 22.02 -2.72
CA ASP A 205 7.95 23.44 -2.71
C ASP A 205 6.76 23.72 -3.64
N PRO A 206 5.82 24.62 -3.28
CA PRO A 206 4.72 25.00 -4.15
C PRO A 206 5.16 25.53 -5.53
N GLU A 207 6.32 26.19 -5.63
CA GLU A 207 6.84 26.70 -6.91
C GLU A 207 7.25 25.59 -7.89
N TYR A 208 7.48 24.38 -7.39
CA TYR A 208 7.90 23.22 -8.22
C TYR A 208 6.71 22.51 -8.85
N VAL A 209 5.53 22.66 -8.25
CA VAL A 209 4.30 21.98 -8.66
C VAL A 209 3.92 22.25 -10.13
N PRO A 210 3.96 23.50 -10.65
CA PRO A 210 3.68 23.75 -12.07
C PRO A 210 4.57 22.94 -13.03
N GLY A 211 5.88 22.88 -12.77
CA GLY A 211 6.81 22.12 -13.60
C GLY A 211 6.56 20.60 -13.54
N ALA A 212 6.17 20.08 -12.37
CA ALA A 212 5.76 18.70 -12.24
C ALA A 212 4.47 18.41 -13.04
N PHE A 213 3.50 19.32 -13.06
CA PHE A 213 2.30 19.18 -13.89
C PHE A 213 2.62 19.25 -15.39
N ASP A 214 3.55 20.10 -15.84
CA ASP A 214 3.99 20.11 -17.25
C ASP A 214 4.55 18.74 -17.67
N LEU A 215 5.33 18.10 -16.80
CA LEU A 215 5.82 16.74 -17.00
C LEU A 215 4.67 15.72 -17.01
N LEU A 216 3.77 15.75 -16.03
CA LEU A 216 2.64 14.83 -15.93
C LEU A 216 1.68 14.96 -17.12
N HIS A 217 1.40 16.18 -17.56
CA HIS A 217 0.62 16.46 -18.76
C HIS A 217 1.32 15.89 -20.00
N THR A 218 2.64 16.03 -20.10
CA THR A 218 3.41 15.44 -21.20
C THR A 218 3.28 13.91 -21.21
N ILE A 219 3.40 13.26 -20.04
CA ILE A 219 3.25 11.80 -19.89
C ILE A 219 1.81 11.36 -20.22
N ALA A 220 0.81 12.11 -19.77
CA ALA A 220 -0.62 11.80 -19.98
C ALA A 220 -1.08 12.02 -21.43
N GLY A 221 -0.33 12.80 -22.23
CA GLY A 221 -0.75 13.23 -23.56
C GLY A 221 -1.55 14.54 -23.58
N GLY A 222 -1.48 15.33 -22.50
CA GLY A 222 -2.08 16.66 -22.35
C GLY A 222 -2.83 16.82 -21.03
N GLU A 223 -3.12 18.06 -20.65
CA GLU A 223 -3.86 18.38 -19.41
C GLU A 223 -5.26 17.73 -19.37
N ALA A 224 -5.98 17.72 -20.49
CA ALA A 224 -7.31 17.12 -20.54
C ALA A 224 -7.28 15.60 -20.26
N ALA A 225 -6.26 14.91 -20.76
CA ALA A 225 -6.07 13.47 -20.52
C ALA A 225 -5.66 13.21 -19.06
N TRP A 226 -4.79 14.05 -18.50
CA TRP A 226 -4.41 14.01 -17.09
C TRP A 226 -5.63 14.20 -16.17
N ARG A 227 -6.41 15.27 -16.35
CA ARG A 227 -7.58 15.55 -15.52
C ARG A 227 -8.66 14.48 -15.60
N ALA A 228 -8.77 13.79 -16.74
CA ALA A 228 -9.69 12.68 -16.89
C ALA A 228 -9.26 11.43 -16.09
N ARG A 229 -7.95 11.20 -15.95
CA ARG A 229 -7.37 10.00 -15.31
C ARG A 229 -6.04 10.32 -14.61
N PRO A 230 -6.06 11.03 -13.46
CA PRO A 230 -4.83 11.36 -12.75
C PRO A 230 -4.21 10.08 -12.18
N PHE A 231 -3.07 9.67 -12.74
CA PHE A 231 -2.37 8.44 -12.35
C PHE A 231 -1.30 8.64 -11.28
N VAL A 232 -1.15 9.88 -10.79
CA VAL A 232 -0.30 10.24 -9.65
C VAL A 232 -1.16 10.93 -8.59
N SER A 233 -0.91 10.65 -7.32
CA SER A 233 -1.49 11.38 -6.18
C SER A 233 -0.44 12.12 -5.36
N ASN A 234 -0.86 13.21 -4.73
CA ASN A 234 -0.02 14.02 -3.85
C ASN A 234 -0.05 13.44 -2.44
N SER A 235 1.10 13.06 -1.93
CA SER A 235 1.34 12.57 -0.59
C SER A 235 1.69 13.75 0.29
N ASN A 236 0.69 14.29 0.97
CA ASN A 236 0.84 15.59 1.62
C ASN A 236 0.84 15.49 3.15
N CYS A 237 2.00 15.74 3.74
CA CYS A 237 2.15 15.99 5.18
C CYS A 237 1.74 17.43 5.48
N PHE A 238 0.44 17.73 5.28
CA PHE A 238 -0.16 19.05 5.48
C PHE A 238 -0.17 19.48 6.95
N VAL A 239 0.09 18.55 7.88
CA VAL A 239 0.26 18.82 9.32
C VAL A 239 1.66 18.45 9.81
N VAL A 240 2.16 19.21 10.77
CA VAL A 240 3.28 18.86 11.64
C VAL A 240 2.71 18.60 13.05
N PRO A 241 2.55 17.34 13.45
CA PRO A 241 2.05 17.01 14.78
C PRO A 241 2.96 17.58 15.89
N PRO A 242 2.39 18.05 17.02
CA PRO A 242 0.96 18.03 17.33
C PRO A 242 0.21 19.29 16.86
N MET A 243 -0.89 19.08 16.13
CA MET A 243 -1.94 20.07 15.85
C MET A 243 -1.42 21.40 15.26
N LYS A 244 -0.55 21.33 14.26
CA LYS A 244 -0.08 22.47 13.46
C LYS A 244 -0.13 22.14 11.98
N PHE A 245 -0.43 23.11 11.15
CA PHE A 245 -0.29 22.97 9.70
C PHE A 245 1.19 23.13 9.30
N ALA A 246 1.60 22.36 8.30
CA ALA A 246 2.83 22.55 7.58
C ALA A 246 2.56 23.57 6.47
N THR A 247 2.89 24.85 6.70
CA THR A 247 2.50 25.97 5.82
C THR A 247 2.85 25.73 4.36
N GLU A 248 4.09 25.32 4.06
CA GLU A 248 4.53 25.07 2.68
C GLU A 248 3.86 23.82 2.08
N SER A 249 3.72 22.73 2.85
CA SER A 249 3.00 21.54 2.37
C SER A 249 1.53 21.85 2.05
N CYS A 250 0.89 22.74 2.82
CA CYS A 250 -0.48 23.19 2.55
C CYS A 250 -0.56 23.96 1.23
N LYS A 251 0.41 24.83 0.92
CA LYS A 251 0.47 25.51 -0.38
C LYS A 251 0.72 24.54 -1.54
N VAL A 252 1.59 23.54 -1.34
CA VAL A 252 1.75 22.43 -2.30
C VAL A 252 0.42 21.70 -2.50
N MET A 253 -0.31 21.42 -1.42
CA MET A 253 -1.62 20.77 -1.48
C MET A 253 -2.63 21.60 -2.29
N GLU A 254 -2.72 22.90 -2.04
CA GLU A 254 -3.57 23.84 -2.79
C GLU A 254 -3.25 23.81 -4.29
N ALA A 255 -1.96 23.88 -4.65
CA ALA A 255 -1.51 23.81 -6.05
C ALA A 255 -1.81 22.46 -6.71
N CYS A 256 -1.63 21.35 -6.00
CA CYS A 256 -1.99 20.01 -6.46
C CYS A 256 -3.50 19.84 -6.66
N ILE A 257 -4.32 20.42 -5.77
CA ILE A 257 -5.78 20.44 -5.90
C ILE A 257 -6.19 21.19 -7.16
N ALA A 258 -5.61 22.37 -7.41
CA ALA A 258 -5.87 23.14 -8.63
C ALA A 258 -5.48 22.39 -9.92
N GLY A 259 -4.39 21.62 -9.87
CA GLY A 259 -3.94 20.76 -10.97
C GLY A 259 -4.74 19.45 -11.14
N GLY A 260 -5.72 19.16 -10.28
CA GLY A 260 -6.56 17.97 -10.37
C GLY A 260 -5.90 16.67 -9.90
N MET A 261 -4.87 16.77 -9.06
CA MET A 261 -4.21 15.61 -8.44
C MET A 261 -4.93 15.18 -7.14
N PRO A 262 -5.35 13.91 -6.99
CA PRO A 262 -5.88 13.40 -5.73
C PRO A 262 -4.88 13.60 -4.58
N VAL A 263 -5.39 13.87 -3.37
CA VAL A 263 -4.53 14.17 -2.21
C VAL A 263 -4.66 13.10 -1.13
N LEU A 264 -3.53 12.71 -0.56
CA LEU A 264 -3.46 11.94 0.67
C LEU A 264 -3.15 12.93 1.80
N LEU A 265 -4.07 13.02 2.76
CA LEU A 265 -3.95 13.89 3.94
C LEU A 265 -3.23 13.15 5.07
N LEU A 266 -1.91 13.34 5.19
CA LEU A 266 -1.11 12.64 6.19
C LEU A 266 -1.01 13.39 7.53
N SER A 267 -1.40 12.70 8.60
CA SER A 267 -1.08 13.05 9.99
C SER A 267 -0.12 12.01 10.59
N ALA A 268 1.17 12.34 10.67
CA ALA A 268 2.25 11.42 11.05
C ALA A 268 2.76 11.63 12.50
N GLY A 269 1.87 11.58 13.49
CA GLY A 269 2.22 11.79 14.90
C GLY A 269 2.88 10.57 15.54
N GLN A 270 3.92 10.75 16.33
CA GLN A 270 4.59 9.66 17.05
C GLN A 270 4.04 9.54 18.48
N ALA A 271 3.38 8.42 18.78
CA ALA A 271 2.83 8.12 20.09
C ALA A 271 3.93 8.12 21.16
N GLY A 272 3.86 9.10 22.07
CA GLY A 272 4.83 9.32 23.13
C GLY A 272 5.90 10.37 22.82
N ALA A 273 5.86 10.97 21.62
CA ALA A 273 6.72 12.08 21.24
C ALA A 273 5.90 13.28 20.71
N THR A 274 5.35 13.17 19.50
CA THR A 274 4.55 14.24 18.85
C THR A 274 3.05 13.96 18.83
N ALA A 275 2.62 12.85 19.43
CA ALA A 275 1.25 12.51 19.78
C ALA A 275 1.20 11.90 21.20
N PRO A 276 0.03 11.85 21.87
CA PRO A 276 -0.10 11.22 23.18
C PRO A 276 0.43 9.79 23.20
N ALA A 277 1.09 9.40 24.29
CA ALA A 277 1.64 8.05 24.45
C ALA A 277 0.59 6.92 24.38
N PRO A 278 -0.63 7.06 24.95
CA PRO A 278 -1.65 6.02 24.80
C PRO A 278 -2.13 5.90 23.35
N ILE A 279 -2.21 4.66 22.83
CA ILE A 279 -2.66 4.35 21.45
C ILE A 279 -3.96 5.09 21.11
N ALA A 280 -4.97 5.03 21.98
CA ALA A 280 -6.24 5.71 21.74
C ALA A 280 -6.09 7.25 21.62
N GLY A 281 -5.19 7.85 22.39
CA GLY A 281 -4.91 9.29 22.32
C GLY A 281 -4.18 9.67 21.02
N ALA A 282 -3.26 8.83 20.55
CA ALA A 282 -2.62 9.01 19.25
C ALA A 282 -3.64 8.92 18.09
N ILE A 283 -4.61 7.99 18.17
CA ILE A 283 -5.72 7.90 17.20
C ILE A 283 -6.58 9.17 17.26
N VAL A 284 -6.95 9.64 18.45
CA VAL A 284 -7.75 10.88 18.59
C VAL A 284 -7.07 12.07 17.92
N GLN A 285 -5.77 12.26 18.17
CA GLN A 285 -5.03 13.36 17.56
C GLN A 285 -4.95 13.21 16.04
N ALA A 286 -4.62 12.02 15.53
CA ALA A 286 -4.52 11.80 14.10
C ALA A 286 -5.87 12.00 13.38
N VAL A 287 -6.96 11.53 13.99
CA VAL A 287 -8.31 11.77 13.48
C VAL A 287 -8.66 13.27 13.49
N ALA A 288 -8.34 14.00 14.56
CA ALA A 288 -8.58 15.44 14.63
C ALA A 288 -7.81 16.18 13.53
N GLU A 289 -6.51 15.93 13.39
CA GLU A 289 -5.66 16.56 12.37
C GLU A 289 -6.19 16.26 10.95
N CYS A 290 -6.52 15.00 10.65
CA CYS A 290 -7.08 14.63 9.35
C CYS A 290 -8.49 15.23 9.10
N LEU A 291 -9.34 15.37 10.13
CA LEU A 291 -10.63 16.05 10.00
C LEU A 291 -10.46 17.54 9.68
N ALA A 292 -9.44 18.21 10.23
CA ALA A 292 -9.09 19.58 9.81
C ALA A 292 -8.66 19.60 8.33
N GLY A 293 -7.92 18.59 7.87
CA GLY A 293 -7.60 18.41 6.46
C GLY A 293 -8.84 18.23 5.57
N VAL A 294 -9.82 17.44 6.02
CA VAL A 294 -11.11 17.27 5.31
C VAL A 294 -11.85 18.60 5.20
N VAL A 295 -11.89 19.39 6.27
CA VAL A 295 -12.48 20.75 6.22
C VAL A 295 -11.72 21.62 5.22
N TYR A 296 -10.39 21.63 5.28
CA TYR A 296 -9.56 22.46 4.40
C TYR A 296 -9.78 22.11 2.92
N VAL A 297 -9.66 20.84 2.55
CA VAL A 297 -9.83 20.38 1.17
C VAL A 297 -11.23 20.69 0.66
N ASN A 298 -12.28 20.42 1.45
CA ASN A 298 -13.66 20.67 1.01
C ASN A 298 -14.03 22.16 1.02
N ALA A 299 -13.35 22.99 1.80
CA ALA A 299 -13.47 24.45 1.73
C ALA A 299 -12.85 25.01 0.43
N ILE A 300 -11.77 24.39 -0.09
CA ILE A 300 -11.20 24.72 -1.40
C ILE A 300 -12.10 24.22 -2.54
N SER A 301 -12.47 22.93 -2.49
CA SER A 301 -13.26 22.25 -3.52
C SER A 301 -14.12 21.16 -2.88
N PRO A 302 -15.43 21.40 -2.66
CA PRO A 302 -16.33 20.40 -2.09
C PRO A 302 -16.31 19.08 -2.88
N GLY A 303 -16.19 17.95 -2.17
CA GLY A 303 -16.15 16.62 -2.78
C GLY A 303 -14.84 16.31 -3.51
N TYR A 304 -13.76 17.04 -3.27
CA TYR A 304 -12.47 16.76 -3.89
C TYR A 304 -11.92 15.37 -3.47
N PRO A 305 -11.30 14.60 -4.38
CA PRO A 305 -10.75 13.28 -4.06
C PRO A 305 -9.60 13.37 -3.04
N ALA A 306 -9.89 12.99 -1.80
CA ALA A 306 -8.93 12.98 -0.70
C ALA A 306 -8.95 11.66 0.07
N VAL A 307 -7.78 11.10 0.35
CA VAL A 307 -7.59 9.93 1.21
C VAL A 307 -7.33 10.41 2.63
N PHE A 308 -8.14 9.94 3.58
CA PHE A 308 -8.03 10.24 5.00
C PHE A 308 -6.87 9.43 5.60
N GLY A 309 -5.69 10.06 5.67
CA GLY A 309 -4.42 9.41 5.98
C GLY A 309 -4.02 9.50 7.46
N THR A 310 -4.74 8.81 8.36
CA THR A 310 -4.31 8.75 9.76
C THR A 310 -3.09 7.83 9.88
N TRP A 311 -1.93 8.44 10.08
CA TRP A 311 -0.63 7.77 9.98
C TRP A 311 0.22 7.83 11.26
N PRO A 312 -0.37 7.64 12.46
CA PRO A 312 0.42 7.72 13.66
C PRO A 312 1.42 6.54 13.74
N PHE A 313 2.59 6.83 14.31
CA PHE A 313 3.67 5.87 14.55
C PHE A 313 3.85 5.62 16.04
N VAL A 314 4.53 4.53 16.39
CA VAL A 314 4.92 4.24 17.79
C VAL A 314 6.37 4.65 18.04
N SER A 315 6.66 5.20 19.22
CA SER A 315 8.03 5.36 19.72
C SER A 315 8.37 4.28 20.75
N ASP A 316 9.56 3.71 20.69
CA ASP A 316 10.11 2.93 21.80
C ASP A 316 10.44 3.90 22.95
N LEU A 317 9.55 3.97 23.93
CA LEU A 317 9.65 4.92 25.05
C LEU A 317 10.92 4.76 25.90
N ARG A 318 11.67 3.65 25.77
CA ARG A 318 12.93 3.43 26.48
C ARG A 318 14.10 4.12 25.79
N THR A 319 14.04 4.24 24.46
CA THR A 319 15.15 4.72 23.63
C THR A 319 14.84 6.03 22.92
N GLY A 320 13.56 6.37 22.79
CA GLY A 320 13.06 7.50 22.00
C GLY A 320 13.06 7.24 20.48
N ALA A 321 13.53 6.07 20.03
CA ALA A 321 13.54 5.72 18.62
C ALA A 321 12.12 5.40 18.11
N MET A 322 11.86 5.65 16.83
CA MET A 322 10.65 5.20 16.17
C MET A 322 10.64 3.66 16.08
N SER A 323 9.47 3.05 16.26
CA SER A 323 9.25 1.61 16.12
C SER A 323 8.02 1.35 15.26
N GLY A 324 8.22 0.83 14.05
CA GLY A 324 7.16 0.48 13.12
C GLY A 324 6.78 -1.01 13.16
N GLY A 325 7.64 -1.86 13.72
CA GLY A 325 7.47 -3.31 13.73
C GLY A 325 6.69 -3.88 14.92
N SER A 326 6.09 -3.03 15.75
CA SER A 326 5.48 -3.42 17.03
C SER A 326 4.02 -3.89 16.90
N GLY A 327 3.54 -4.64 17.90
CA GLY A 327 2.12 -5.01 17.99
C GLY A 327 1.22 -3.81 18.25
N GLU A 328 1.75 -2.82 18.97
CA GLU A 328 1.14 -1.51 19.20
C GLU A 328 0.93 -0.78 17.87
N GLN A 329 1.92 -0.79 16.95
CA GLN A 329 1.75 -0.22 15.62
C GLN A 329 0.65 -0.96 14.84
N ALA A 330 0.59 -2.29 14.89
CA ALA A 330 -0.46 -3.06 14.23
C ALA A 330 -1.86 -2.68 14.75
N LEU A 331 -2.04 -2.58 16.07
CA LEU A 331 -3.31 -2.16 16.70
C LEU A 331 -3.67 -0.71 16.37
N LEU A 332 -2.67 0.18 16.36
CA LEU A 332 -2.81 1.58 16.03
C LEU A 332 -3.36 1.74 14.60
N THR A 333 -2.77 1.02 13.63
CA THR A 333 -3.23 0.96 12.23
C THR A 333 -4.64 0.39 12.12
N ALA A 334 -4.95 -0.70 12.83
CA ALA A 334 -6.27 -1.31 12.82
C ALA A 334 -7.36 -0.39 13.41
N GLY A 335 -7.04 0.35 14.47
CA GLY A 335 -7.94 1.35 15.07
C GLY A 335 -8.18 2.54 14.14
N CYS A 336 -7.13 3.02 13.47
CA CYS A 336 -7.22 4.04 12.42
C CYS A 336 -8.14 3.59 11.27
N ALA A 337 -7.94 2.37 10.76
CA ALA A 337 -8.81 1.78 9.74
C ALA A 337 -10.29 1.74 10.17
N GLN A 338 -10.56 1.43 11.44
CA GLN A 338 -11.92 1.46 11.97
C GLN A 338 -12.52 2.87 12.02
N MET A 339 -11.73 3.90 12.33
CA MET A 339 -12.17 5.29 12.25
C MET A 339 -12.45 5.73 10.81
N HIS A 340 -11.66 5.28 9.83
CA HIS A 340 -11.92 5.56 8.40
C HIS A 340 -13.31 5.06 7.98
N ARG A 341 -13.63 3.81 8.36
CA ARG A 341 -14.95 3.22 8.10
C ARG A 341 -16.08 3.94 8.84
N PHE A 342 -15.84 4.40 10.07
CA PHE A 342 -16.82 5.18 10.82
C PHE A 342 -17.24 6.45 10.08
N TYR A 343 -16.29 7.16 9.47
CA TYR A 343 -16.60 8.33 8.64
C TYR A 343 -17.09 7.96 7.23
N GLY A 344 -16.88 6.73 6.79
CA GLY A 344 -17.17 6.27 5.43
C GLY A 344 -16.31 6.99 4.38
N LEU A 345 -15.05 7.28 4.73
CA LEU A 345 -14.06 7.92 3.88
C LEU A 345 -12.99 6.92 3.45
N PRO A 346 -12.42 7.05 2.23
CA PRO A 346 -11.27 6.25 1.83
C PRO A 346 -10.09 6.52 2.76
N GLY A 347 -9.54 5.45 3.31
CA GLY A 347 -8.60 5.53 4.42
C GLY A 347 -7.20 5.00 4.10
N GLY A 348 -6.18 5.64 4.68
CA GLY A 348 -4.77 5.27 4.52
C GLY A 348 -3.98 5.28 5.82
N ALA A 349 -3.12 4.29 6.05
CA ALA A 349 -2.23 4.23 7.21
C ALA A 349 -1.01 3.31 6.96
N ALA A 350 0.04 3.45 7.79
CA ALA A 350 1.23 2.60 7.75
C ALA A 350 0.96 1.15 8.17
N ALA A 351 1.59 0.20 7.49
CA ALA A 351 1.84 -1.15 7.97
C ALA A 351 3.09 -1.73 7.27
N GLY A 352 3.55 -2.93 7.61
CA GLY A 352 4.64 -3.56 6.86
C GLY A 352 6.03 -2.93 7.04
N ILE A 353 6.20 -2.02 8.00
CA ILE A 353 7.49 -1.46 8.38
C ILE A 353 8.19 -2.44 9.32
N ALA A 354 9.49 -2.69 9.10
CA ALA A 354 10.32 -3.42 10.04
C ALA A 354 11.32 -2.50 10.75
N ASP A 355 11.53 -2.75 12.04
CA ASP A 355 12.64 -2.21 12.82
C ASP A 355 13.93 -3.03 12.60
N ALA A 356 13.77 -4.24 12.02
CA ALA A 356 14.84 -5.08 11.53
C ALA A 356 15.72 -4.37 10.49
N LYS A 357 17.03 -4.63 10.52
CA LYS A 357 18.02 -3.97 9.66
C LYS A 357 18.20 -4.69 8.32
N LEU A 358 17.74 -5.92 8.23
CA LEU A 358 17.91 -6.83 7.11
C LEU A 358 16.62 -7.64 6.93
N PRO A 359 16.42 -8.27 5.75
CA PRO A 359 15.34 -9.23 5.54
C PRO A 359 15.60 -10.55 6.28
N ASP A 360 15.43 -10.52 7.59
CA ASP A 360 15.57 -11.68 8.48
C ASP A 360 14.22 -12.11 9.09
N MET A 361 14.27 -13.02 10.06
CA MET A 361 13.08 -13.50 10.76
C MET A 361 12.34 -12.37 11.50
N GLN A 362 13.06 -11.37 12.02
CA GLN A 362 12.45 -10.23 12.67
C GLN A 362 11.62 -9.44 11.66
N ALA A 363 12.20 -9.10 10.50
CA ALA A 363 11.45 -8.45 9.43
C ALA A 363 10.20 -9.25 9.04
N GLY A 364 10.33 -10.58 8.91
CA GLY A 364 9.22 -11.46 8.55
C GLY A 364 8.02 -11.34 9.50
N TRP A 365 8.21 -11.42 10.83
CA TRP A 365 7.09 -11.34 11.77
C TRP A 365 6.53 -9.92 11.92
N GLU A 366 7.39 -8.88 11.85
CA GLU A 366 6.98 -7.48 12.07
C GLU A 366 6.07 -7.02 10.94
N GLN A 367 6.50 -7.31 9.70
CA GLN A 367 5.74 -6.97 8.50
C GLN A 367 4.46 -7.79 8.39
N MET A 368 4.50 -9.09 8.65
CA MET A 368 3.30 -9.94 8.56
C MET A 368 2.23 -9.57 9.59
N CYS A 369 2.63 -9.28 10.84
CA CYS A 369 1.71 -8.92 11.90
C CYS A 369 0.87 -7.68 11.54
N SER A 370 1.54 -6.60 11.17
CA SER A 370 0.89 -5.33 10.83
C SER A 370 0.11 -5.41 9.52
N ASN A 371 0.65 -6.05 8.47
CA ASN A 371 -0.04 -6.18 7.18
C ASN A 371 -1.33 -7.00 7.28
N VAL A 372 -1.33 -8.12 8.03
CA VAL A 372 -2.55 -8.90 8.25
C VAL A 372 -3.57 -8.06 8.98
N LEU A 373 -3.19 -7.40 10.08
CA LEU A 373 -4.14 -6.64 10.90
C LEU A 373 -4.73 -5.45 10.14
N ALA A 374 -3.90 -4.72 9.39
CA ALA A 374 -4.34 -3.66 8.49
C ALA A 374 -5.36 -4.17 7.46
N GLY A 375 -5.04 -5.30 6.80
CA GLY A 375 -5.90 -5.90 5.80
C GLY A 375 -7.22 -6.42 6.37
N VAL A 376 -7.21 -7.19 7.46
CA VAL A 376 -8.45 -7.72 8.04
C VAL A 376 -9.32 -6.65 8.70
N SER A 377 -8.75 -5.50 9.06
CA SER A 377 -9.49 -4.29 9.45
C SER A 377 -10.04 -3.49 8.27
N GLY A 378 -9.75 -3.85 7.02
CA GLY A 378 -10.33 -3.19 5.86
C GLY A 378 -9.76 -1.80 5.61
N LEU A 379 -8.47 -1.59 5.92
CA LEU A 379 -7.77 -0.36 5.55
C LEU A 379 -7.63 -0.27 4.02
N ASN A 380 -8.12 0.80 3.39
CA ASN A 380 -8.14 0.85 1.93
C ASN A 380 -6.73 0.90 1.32
N MET A 381 -5.87 1.76 1.85
CA MET A 381 -4.48 1.87 1.42
C MET A 381 -3.54 1.52 2.57
N VAL A 382 -2.91 0.37 2.44
CA VAL A 382 -1.88 -0.13 3.36
C VAL A 382 -0.53 0.30 2.81
N TYR A 383 0.05 1.33 3.43
CA TYR A 383 1.33 1.89 3.03
C TYR A 383 2.49 1.19 3.73
N GLU A 384 3.69 1.29 3.15
CA GLU A 384 4.92 0.63 3.61
C GLU A 384 4.84 -0.90 3.67
N ALA A 385 3.83 -1.50 3.02
CA ALA A 385 3.48 -2.90 3.14
C ALA A 385 4.62 -3.86 2.76
N ALA A 386 5.60 -3.40 1.97
CA ALA A 386 6.81 -4.14 1.64
C ALA A 386 8.02 -3.21 1.44
N GLY A 387 9.21 -3.74 1.75
CA GLY A 387 10.50 -3.12 1.43
C GLY A 387 11.13 -2.26 2.54
N MET A 388 10.37 -1.81 3.53
CA MET A 388 10.84 -0.89 4.57
C MET A 388 11.52 -1.58 5.76
N HIS A 389 12.70 -1.07 6.11
CA HIS A 389 13.59 -1.54 7.17
C HIS A 389 14.14 -0.40 8.02
N ALA A 390 14.74 -0.77 9.16
CA ALA A 390 15.37 0.16 10.08
C ALA A 390 14.46 1.35 10.45
N SER A 391 13.17 1.07 10.66
CA SER A 391 12.18 2.09 11.04
C SER A 391 12.16 3.25 10.04
N LEU A 392 11.89 2.93 8.76
CA LEU A 392 11.86 3.85 7.60
C LEU A 392 13.21 4.43 7.13
N LEU A 393 14.33 4.08 7.76
CA LEU A 393 15.65 4.58 7.32
C LEU A 393 16.28 3.76 6.20
N GLY A 394 15.80 2.54 5.96
CA GLY A 394 16.35 1.62 4.96
C GLY A 394 15.28 1.04 4.05
N PHE A 395 15.60 0.90 2.76
CA PHE A 395 14.77 0.21 1.78
C PHE A 395 15.52 -0.94 1.12
N CYS A 396 14.87 -2.09 0.96
CA CYS A 396 15.47 -3.32 0.46
C CYS A 396 14.69 -3.84 -0.75
N LEU A 397 15.35 -3.98 -1.90
CA LEU A 397 14.70 -4.46 -3.13
C LEU A 397 14.32 -5.94 -3.03
N GLU A 398 15.15 -6.77 -2.41
CA GLU A 398 14.84 -8.17 -2.15
C GLU A 398 13.62 -8.31 -1.24
N SER A 399 13.43 -7.39 -0.30
CA SER A 399 12.25 -7.36 0.58
C SER A 399 10.97 -7.02 -0.16
N LEU A 400 11.02 -6.36 -1.34
CA LEU A 400 9.84 -6.25 -2.20
C LEU A 400 9.42 -7.63 -2.74
N ILE A 401 10.40 -8.43 -3.16
CA ILE A 401 10.17 -9.75 -3.74
C ILE A 401 9.69 -10.73 -2.66
N LEU A 402 10.31 -10.73 -1.49
CA LEU A 402 9.84 -11.50 -0.34
C LEU A 402 8.47 -11.00 0.16
N GLY A 403 8.27 -9.68 0.10
CA GLY A 403 7.02 -9.02 0.44
C GLY A 403 5.85 -9.47 -0.44
N ASP A 404 6.08 -9.80 -1.70
CA ASP A 404 5.03 -10.32 -2.59
C ASP A 404 4.43 -11.64 -2.07
N ASP A 405 5.28 -12.58 -1.64
CA ASP A 405 4.83 -13.83 -1.02
C ASP A 405 4.10 -13.58 0.32
N LEU A 406 4.66 -12.71 1.15
CA LEU A 406 4.11 -12.34 2.46
C LEU A 406 2.72 -11.69 2.30
N LEU A 407 2.60 -10.71 1.42
CA LEU A 407 1.34 -10.04 1.10
C LEU A 407 0.35 -10.96 0.41
N GLY A 408 0.82 -11.95 -0.35
CA GLY A 408 -0.03 -13.03 -0.84
C GLY A 408 -0.70 -13.82 0.29
N GLN A 409 0.04 -14.15 1.34
CA GLN A 409 -0.53 -14.78 2.54
C GLN A 409 -1.46 -13.83 3.31
N ALA A 410 -1.07 -12.55 3.47
CA ALA A 410 -1.91 -11.55 4.13
C ALA A 410 -3.26 -11.38 3.40
N ASN A 411 -3.25 -11.24 2.07
CA ASN A 411 -4.46 -11.21 1.24
C ASN A 411 -5.32 -12.46 1.39
N ARG A 412 -4.71 -13.64 1.58
CA ARG A 412 -5.48 -14.87 1.85
C ARG A 412 -6.20 -14.82 3.20
N CYS A 413 -5.59 -14.19 4.20
CA CYS A 413 -6.26 -13.91 5.48
C CYS A 413 -7.41 -12.90 5.31
N VAL A 414 -7.22 -11.84 4.52
CA VAL A 414 -8.28 -10.85 4.23
C VAL A 414 -9.50 -11.49 3.57
N ARG A 415 -9.30 -12.39 2.60
CA ARG A 415 -10.37 -13.14 1.93
C ARG A 415 -11.26 -13.92 2.92
N GLY A 416 -10.66 -14.45 4.00
CA GLY A 416 -11.35 -15.21 5.03
C GLY A 416 -11.77 -16.61 4.57
N ILE A 417 -12.88 -17.12 5.09
CA ILE A 417 -13.38 -18.47 4.81
C ILE A 417 -14.76 -18.37 4.16
N GLU A 418 -14.93 -18.96 2.97
CA GLU A 418 -16.24 -19.13 2.33
C GLU A 418 -16.98 -20.35 2.89
N VAL A 419 -18.21 -20.14 3.35
CA VAL A 419 -19.08 -21.21 3.86
C VAL A 419 -20.33 -21.30 2.99
N ASN A 420 -20.46 -22.39 2.25
CA ASN A 420 -21.62 -22.74 1.44
C ASN A 420 -21.69 -24.27 1.25
N ASP A 421 -22.74 -24.76 0.60
CA ASP A 421 -22.96 -26.20 0.40
C ASP A 421 -21.79 -26.90 -0.31
N ASP A 422 -21.13 -26.23 -1.25
CA ASP A 422 -19.97 -26.76 -1.97
C ASP A 422 -18.72 -26.81 -1.07
N THR A 423 -18.45 -25.77 -0.27
CA THR A 423 -17.25 -25.73 0.59
C THR A 423 -17.38 -26.61 1.83
N LEU A 424 -18.61 -26.85 2.31
CA LEU A 424 -18.87 -27.83 3.37
C LEU A 424 -18.56 -29.27 2.95
N SER A 425 -18.56 -29.58 1.65
CA SER A 425 -17.94 -30.78 1.07
C SER A 425 -18.47 -32.14 1.61
N LEU A 426 -19.71 -32.20 2.11
CA LEU A 426 -20.27 -33.42 2.73
C LEU A 426 -20.33 -34.62 1.77
N GLU A 427 -20.61 -34.40 0.49
CA GLU A 427 -20.62 -35.49 -0.50
C GLU A 427 -19.20 -36.01 -0.81
N VAL A 428 -18.22 -35.11 -0.85
CA VAL A 428 -16.81 -35.48 -1.04
C VAL A 428 -16.32 -36.29 0.16
N MET A 429 -16.69 -35.89 1.39
CA MET A 429 -16.46 -36.68 2.60
C MET A 429 -17.10 -38.06 2.53
N ARG A 430 -18.38 -38.13 2.16
CA ARG A 430 -19.11 -39.40 2.00
C ARG A 430 -18.41 -40.32 1.01
N THR A 431 -18.04 -39.80 -0.16
CA THR A 431 -17.35 -40.56 -1.20
C THR A 431 -15.99 -41.10 -0.72
N ALA A 432 -15.20 -40.28 -0.03
CA ALA A 432 -13.89 -40.72 0.47
C ALA A 432 -14.00 -41.77 1.58
N CYS A 433 -15.02 -41.69 2.44
CA CYS A 433 -15.20 -42.60 3.58
C CYS A 433 -15.96 -43.89 3.22
N LEU A 434 -17.10 -43.77 2.55
CA LEU A 434 -18.00 -44.89 2.28
C LEU A 434 -17.83 -45.46 0.87
N GLY A 435 -17.19 -44.71 -0.02
CA GLY A 435 -17.15 -45.05 -1.44
C GLY A 435 -18.44 -44.67 -2.17
N GLN A 436 -18.49 -44.96 -3.47
CA GLN A 436 -19.62 -44.67 -4.34
C GLN A 436 -19.72 -45.72 -5.44
N ASN A 437 -20.94 -46.09 -5.86
CA ASN A 437 -21.19 -47.01 -6.98
C ASN A 437 -20.46 -48.37 -6.87
N GLY A 438 -20.36 -48.91 -5.64
CA GLY A 438 -19.71 -50.20 -5.38
C GLY A 438 -18.18 -50.15 -5.34
N VAL A 439 -17.57 -48.97 -5.49
CA VAL A 439 -16.14 -48.75 -5.26
C VAL A 439 -15.92 -48.34 -3.80
N PRO A 440 -15.04 -49.01 -3.03
CA PRO A 440 -14.72 -48.63 -1.66
C PRO A 440 -14.14 -47.22 -1.55
N GLY A 441 -14.35 -46.57 -0.41
CA GLY A 441 -13.75 -45.26 -0.11
C GLY A 441 -12.23 -45.29 -0.17
N THR A 442 -11.62 -44.22 -0.69
CA THR A 442 -10.16 -44.08 -0.81
C THR A 442 -9.48 -43.79 0.54
N GLY A 443 -10.23 -43.32 1.55
CA GLY A 443 -9.69 -42.87 2.83
C GLY A 443 -8.88 -41.55 2.76
N HIS A 444 -8.83 -40.88 1.60
CA HIS A 444 -8.14 -39.61 1.41
C HIS A 444 -8.73 -38.79 0.25
N TYR A 445 -8.45 -37.49 0.20
CA TYR A 445 -9.00 -36.56 -0.79
C TYR A 445 -8.05 -36.19 -1.94
N LEU A 446 -6.80 -36.66 -1.94
CA LEU A 446 -5.75 -36.20 -2.89
C LEU A 446 -6.13 -36.31 -4.37
N GLY A 447 -6.91 -37.32 -4.73
CA GLY A 447 -7.35 -37.55 -6.11
C GLY A 447 -8.77 -37.03 -6.42
N SER A 448 -9.43 -36.36 -5.47
CA SER A 448 -10.79 -35.89 -5.69
C SER A 448 -10.81 -34.69 -6.65
N ASP A 449 -11.82 -34.60 -7.51
CA ASP A 449 -11.94 -33.47 -8.44
C ASP A 449 -12.06 -32.14 -7.70
N GLN A 450 -12.70 -32.12 -6.52
CA GLN A 450 -12.80 -30.92 -5.70
C GLN A 450 -11.42 -30.45 -5.22
N THR A 451 -10.60 -31.35 -4.67
CA THR A 451 -9.23 -31.02 -4.26
C THR A 451 -8.43 -30.40 -5.41
N LEU A 452 -8.48 -31.03 -6.58
CA LEU A 452 -7.72 -30.57 -7.75
C LEU A 452 -8.17 -29.19 -8.23
N ARG A 453 -9.46 -28.86 -8.14
CA ARG A 453 -9.98 -27.52 -8.45
C ARG A 453 -9.55 -26.50 -7.40
N LEU A 454 -9.71 -26.81 -6.11
CA LEU A 454 -9.40 -25.88 -5.02
C LEU A 454 -7.91 -25.55 -4.93
N MET A 455 -7.03 -26.48 -5.32
CA MET A 455 -5.60 -26.19 -5.47
C MET A 455 -5.38 -24.93 -6.33
N GLU A 456 -6.16 -24.72 -7.39
CA GLU A 456 -5.99 -23.57 -8.29
C GLU A 456 -6.73 -22.33 -7.79
N THR A 457 -7.88 -22.48 -7.13
CA THR A 457 -8.80 -21.36 -6.86
C THR A 457 -8.85 -20.88 -5.41
N ASP A 458 -8.32 -21.63 -4.44
CA ASP A 458 -8.47 -21.33 -3.01
C ASP A 458 -7.15 -21.25 -2.24
N TYR A 459 -6.15 -22.04 -2.63
CA TYR A 459 -4.84 -22.04 -1.97
C TYR A 459 -3.88 -21.04 -2.59
N VAL A 460 -3.18 -20.28 -1.75
CA VAL A 460 -2.08 -19.41 -2.19
C VAL A 460 -0.75 -20.14 -2.03
N TYR A 461 -0.03 -20.26 -3.14
CA TYR A 461 1.30 -20.82 -3.17
C TYR A 461 2.34 -19.71 -3.28
N PRO A 462 3.36 -19.70 -2.42
CA PRO A 462 4.46 -18.75 -2.53
C PRO A 462 5.26 -19.02 -3.80
N ALA A 463 5.77 -17.96 -4.42
CA ALA A 463 6.70 -18.02 -5.54
C ALA A 463 8.12 -18.38 -5.10
N LEU A 464 8.53 -17.96 -3.89
CA LEU A 464 9.88 -18.18 -3.36
C LEU A 464 9.94 -19.03 -2.10
N ALA A 465 8.98 -18.89 -1.18
CA ALA A 465 9.03 -19.64 0.07
C ALA A 465 8.92 -21.16 -0.15
N ASP A 466 9.80 -21.92 0.50
CA ASP A 466 9.93 -23.36 0.29
C ASP A 466 8.94 -24.16 1.17
N ARG A 467 8.16 -25.04 0.54
CA ARG A 467 7.22 -25.98 1.20
C ARG A 467 7.55 -27.45 0.90
N THR A 468 8.73 -27.71 0.33
CA THR A 468 9.19 -29.05 -0.05
C THR A 468 9.54 -29.88 1.18
N SER A 469 9.52 -31.20 1.03
CA SER A 469 9.96 -32.09 2.11
C SER A 469 11.47 -31.92 2.38
N PRO A 470 11.99 -32.21 3.58
CA PRO A 470 13.43 -32.10 3.84
C PRO A 470 14.30 -32.89 2.85
N LYS A 471 13.82 -34.04 2.38
CA LYS A 471 14.50 -34.84 1.36
C LYS A 471 14.56 -34.10 0.03
N GLU A 472 13.42 -33.59 -0.44
CA GLU A 472 13.33 -32.85 -1.70
C GLU A 472 14.11 -31.53 -1.63
N TRP A 473 14.10 -30.82 -0.50
CA TRP A 473 14.92 -29.64 -0.27
C TRP A 473 16.42 -29.94 -0.40
N MET A 474 16.89 -31.07 0.16
CA MET A 474 18.27 -31.53 -0.02
C MET A 474 18.57 -31.91 -1.48
N GLU A 475 17.64 -32.57 -2.17
CA GLU A 475 17.77 -32.95 -3.59
C GLU A 475 17.78 -31.72 -4.52
N ASN A 476 17.07 -30.65 -4.14
CA ASN A 476 17.05 -29.35 -4.81
C ASN A 476 18.24 -28.45 -4.40
N GLU A 477 19.32 -29.07 -3.90
CA GLU A 477 20.56 -28.40 -3.51
C GLU A 477 20.45 -27.39 -2.37
N ARG A 478 19.41 -27.51 -1.53
CA ARG A 478 19.18 -26.67 -0.34
C ARG A 478 18.96 -25.20 -0.72
N PRO A 479 17.88 -24.88 -1.47
CA PRO A 479 17.61 -23.52 -1.90
C PRO A 479 17.56 -22.56 -0.71
N ASP A 480 18.16 -21.39 -0.92
CA ASP A 480 18.24 -20.31 0.07
C ASP A 480 17.28 -19.18 -0.33
N LEU A 481 16.39 -18.80 0.59
CA LEU A 481 15.33 -17.84 0.34
C LEU A 481 15.87 -16.47 -0.12
N LEU A 482 16.89 -15.96 0.57
CA LEU A 482 17.41 -14.61 0.31
C LEU A 482 18.26 -14.57 -0.97
N LYS A 483 19.05 -15.61 -1.22
CA LYS A 483 19.76 -15.75 -2.51
C LYS A 483 18.80 -15.89 -3.69
N ASN A 484 17.69 -16.61 -3.51
CA ASN A 484 16.66 -16.72 -4.55
C ASN A 484 15.96 -15.38 -4.80
N ALA A 485 15.67 -14.59 -3.75
CA ALA A 485 15.14 -13.24 -3.90
C ALA A 485 16.13 -12.32 -4.63
N THR A 486 17.42 -12.38 -4.28
CA THR A 486 18.50 -11.64 -4.97
C THR A 486 18.56 -12.02 -6.45
N ARG A 487 18.52 -13.33 -6.77
CA ARG A 487 18.47 -13.79 -8.16
C ARG A 487 17.26 -13.23 -8.90
N ARG A 488 16.07 -13.30 -8.28
CA ARG A 488 14.84 -12.78 -8.86
C ARG A 488 14.89 -11.27 -9.11
N LYS A 489 15.49 -10.51 -8.19
CA LYS A 489 15.76 -9.07 -8.36
C LYS A 489 16.57 -8.85 -9.63
N LEU A 490 17.71 -9.51 -9.75
CA LEU A 490 18.61 -9.36 -10.90
C LEU A 490 17.94 -9.77 -12.22
N GLU A 491 17.13 -10.85 -12.22
CA GLU A 491 16.35 -11.26 -13.40
C GLU A 491 15.37 -10.17 -13.86
N ILE A 492 14.61 -9.57 -12.93
CA ILE A 492 13.68 -8.49 -13.25
C ILE A 492 14.45 -7.28 -13.81
N LEU A 493 15.52 -6.87 -13.13
CA LEU A 493 16.29 -5.68 -13.49
C LEU A 493 17.13 -5.85 -14.77
N ALA A 494 17.42 -7.08 -15.19
CA ALA A 494 18.05 -7.38 -16.48
C ALA A 494 17.08 -7.32 -17.68
N SER A 495 15.76 -7.34 -17.43
CA SER A 495 14.73 -7.28 -18.48
C SER A 495 14.19 -5.87 -18.69
N ASP A 496 13.76 -5.52 -19.90
CA ASP A 496 13.17 -4.20 -20.16
C ASP A 496 11.95 -3.92 -19.24
N SER A 497 11.77 -2.65 -18.87
CA SER A 497 10.60 -2.20 -18.13
C SER A 497 9.34 -2.37 -18.98
N LEU A 498 8.32 -3.03 -18.43
CA LEU A 498 7.01 -3.15 -19.09
C LEU A 498 6.26 -1.81 -19.13
N ALA A 499 6.65 -0.88 -18.26
CA ALA A 499 6.10 0.46 -18.14
C ALA A 499 6.88 1.52 -18.92
N ALA A 500 7.92 1.13 -19.67
CA ALA A 500 8.74 2.06 -20.43
C ALA A 500 7.89 2.98 -21.32
N PHE A 501 8.27 4.25 -21.40
CA PHE A 501 7.66 5.16 -22.34
C PHE A 501 7.98 4.77 -23.78
N ALA A 502 7.10 5.15 -24.71
CA ALA A 502 7.43 5.10 -26.13
C ALA A 502 8.70 5.95 -26.40
N PRO A 503 9.61 5.53 -27.30
CA PRO A 503 10.89 6.21 -27.49
C PRO A 503 10.79 7.71 -27.83
N ASP A 504 9.77 8.09 -28.59
CA ASP A 504 9.47 9.48 -28.97
C ASP A 504 9.02 10.33 -27.77
N LEU A 505 8.15 9.76 -26.91
CA LEU A 505 7.74 10.40 -25.67
C LEU A 505 8.93 10.56 -24.71
N ASP A 506 9.74 9.52 -24.56
CA ASP A 506 10.92 9.54 -23.69
C ASP A 506 11.92 10.63 -24.12
N GLN A 507 12.22 10.70 -25.42
CA GLN A 507 13.09 11.72 -26.00
C GLN A 507 12.52 13.13 -25.80
N LYS A 508 11.21 13.30 -25.99
CA LYS A 508 10.53 14.59 -25.79
C LYS A 508 10.66 15.06 -24.34
N ILE A 509 10.45 14.16 -23.36
CA ILE A 509 10.59 14.48 -21.94
C ILE A 509 12.04 14.85 -21.62
N ARG A 510 13.01 14.03 -22.01
CA ARG A 510 14.44 14.28 -21.76
C ARG A 510 14.97 15.56 -22.42
N ALA A 511 14.35 16.00 -23.51
CA ALA A 511 14.70 17.27 -24.15
C ALA A 511 14.10 18.49 -23.43
N ALA A 512 12.99 18.33 -22.72
CA ALA A 512 12.26 19.41 -22.06
C ALA A 512 12.60 19.56 -20.57
N PHE A 513 13.04 18.49 -19.91
CA PHE A 513 13.27 18.44 -18.46
C PHE A 513 14.67 17.91 -18.14
N PRO A 514 15.30 18.36 -17.03
CA PRO A 514 16.59 17.87 -16.58
C PRO A 514 16.48 16.46 -15.99
N ILE A 515 16.49 15.44 -16.84
CA ILE A 515 16.37 14.03 -16.43
C ILE A 515 17.76 13.42 -16.17
N HIS A 516 17.96 12.94 -14.94
CA HIS A 516 19.19 12.32 -14.43
C HIS A 516 19.19 10.79 -14.55
N LEU A 517 18.01 10.15 -14.61
CA LEU A 517 17.92 8.71 -14.81
C LEU A 517 18.56 8.33 -16.17
N PRO A 518 19.55 7.43 -16.22
CA PRO A 518 20.28 7.11 -17.45
C PRO A 518 19.45 6.60 -18.63
#